data_AF-A0A842UY25-F1
#
_entry.id   AF-A0A842UY25-F1
#
_cell.length_a   1.000
_cell.length_b   1.000
_cell.length_c   1.000
_cell.angle_alpha   90.00
_cell.angle_beta   90.00
_cell.angle_gamma   90.00
#
_symmetry.space_group_name_H-M   'P 1'
#
loop_
_entity.id
_entity.type
_entity.pdbx_description
1 polymer ?
#
loop_
_entity_poly.entity_id
_entity_poly.type
_entity_poly.pdbx_seq_one_letter_code
_entity_poly.pdbx_strand_id
1 'polypeptide(L)' 'MIRNSFIFLEKIGEKGEKLLWEYGIRSWDDFLNADKLPGISGKRKSYLNRQIVKAQKNLYAMNSEFFDSMLPA' A
#
# COMPACT_ATOMS: atom_id res chain seq x y z
N MET A 1 2.66 -5.36 11.51
CA MET A 1 3.89 -4.73 11.00
C MET A 1 3.54 -4.06 9.68
N ILE A 2 3.72 -2.75 9.56
CA ILE A 2 3.12 -1.86 8.53
C ILE A 2 3.22 -2.29 7.05
N ARG A 3 4.13 -3.20 6.70
CA ARG A 3 4.36 -3.70 5.33
C ARG A 3 3.20 -4.53 4.75
N ASN A 4 2.30 -4.99 5.62
CA ASN A 4 1.10 -5.75 5.22
C ASN A 4 -0.17 -4.91 5.28
N SER A 5 -0.04 -3.61 5.58
CA SER A 5 -1.17 -2.68 5.56
C SER A 5 -1.10 -1.77 4.34
N PHE A 6 -2.26 -1.55 3.75
CA PHE A 6 -2.48 -0.66 2.61
C PHE A 6 -3.37 0.53 2.99
N ILE A 7 -3.78 0.64 4.25
CA ILE A 7 -4.66 1.71 4.76
C ILE A 7 -4.10 3.11 4.54
N PHE A 8 -2.76 3.24 4.51
CA PHE A 8 -2.10 4.51 4.23
C PHE A 8 -2.21 4.95 2.76
N LEU A 9 -2.57 4.05 1.85
CA LEU A 9 -2.68 4.38 0.44
C LEU A 9 -3.95 5.15 0.16
N GLU A 10 -3.78 6.28 -0.53
CA GLU A 10 -4.89 7.16 -0.87
C GLU A 10 -5.96 6.39 -1.66
N LYS A 11 -7.20 6.42 -1.13
CA LYS A 11 -8.38 5.74 -1.68
C LYS A 11 -8.36 4.20 -1.57
N ILE A 12 -7.41 3.59 -0.85
CA ILE A 12 -7.52 2.20 -0.39
C ILE A 12 -7.87 2.23 1.09
N GLY A 13 -9.17 2.20 1.37
CA GLY A 13 -9.66 1.92 2.72
C GLY A 13 -9.73 0.42 2.99
N GLU A 14 -10.32 0.05 4.13
CA GLU A 14 -10.48 -1.35 4.58
C GLU A 14 -11.07 -2.29 3.53
N LYS A 15 -12.08 -1.83 2.77
CA LYS A 15 -12.70 -2.63 1.70
C LYS A 15 -11.74 -2.96 0.56
N GLY A 16 -10.87 -2.01 0.20
CA GLY A 16 -9.87 -2.22 -0.85
C GLY A 16 -8.75 -3.14 -0.37
N GLU A 17 -8.32 -2.98 0.88
CA GLU A 17 -7.33 -3.85 1.51
C GLU A 17 -7.83 -5.30 1.62
N LYS A 18 -9.07 -5.50 2.06
CA LYS A 18 -9.68 -6.84 2.11
C LYS A 18 -9.74 -7.49 0.72
N LEU A 19 -10.12 -6.73 -0.30
CA LEU A 19 -10.15 -7.23 -1.69
C LEU A 19 -8.75 -7.64 -2.18
N LEU A 20 -7.71 -6.88 -1.82
CA LEU A 20 -6.32 -7.23 -2.12
C LEU A 20 -5.92 -8.55 -1.44
N TRP A 21 -6.27 -8.73 -0.16
CA TRP A 21 -5.99 -9.97 0.56
C TRP A 21 -6.72 -11.19 -0.03
N GLU A 22 -7.97 -11.01 -0.47
CA GLU A 22 -8.74 -12.05 -1.17
C GLU A 22 -8.09 -12.45 -2.51
N TYR A 23 -7.40 -11.51 -3.18
CA TYR A 23 -6.62 -11.76 -4.38
C TYR A 23 -5.20 -12.29 -4.12
N GLY A 24 -4.83 -12.52 -2.87
CA GLY A 24 -3.51 -13.01 -2.48
C GLY A 24 -2.44 -11.91 -2.34
N ILE A 25 -2.82 -10.64 -2.45
CA ILE A 25 -1.91 -9.50 -2.30
C ILE A 25 -1.82 -9.14 -0.83
N ARG A 26 -0.84 -9.69 -0.11
CA ARG A 26 -0.71 -9.52 1.36
C ARG A 26 0.44 -8.60 1.77
N SER A 27 1.36 -8.34 0.85
CA SER A 27 2.52 -7.49 1.08
C SER A 27 2.66 -6.42 0.00
N TRP A 28 3.41 -5.37 0.33
CA TRP A 28 3.80 -4.34 -0.64
C TRP A 28 4.47 -4.93 -1.88
N ASP A 29 5.30 -5.96 -1.72
CA ASP A 29 5.96 -6.65 -2.83
C ASP A 29 4.97 -7.39 -3.72
N ASP A 30 3.96 -8.07 -3.15
CA ASP A 30 2.90 -8.70 -3.94
C ASP A 30 2.15 -7.67 -4.78
N PHE A 31 1.86 -6.50 -4.19
CA PHE A 31 1.16 -5.41 -4.87
C PHE A 31 2.00 -4.84 -6.03
N LEU A 32 3.30 -4.66 -5.82
CA LEU A 32 4.22 -4.14 -6.83
C LEU A 32 4.43 -5.13 -7.98
N ASN A 33 4.50 -6.43 -7.68
CA ASN A 33 4.67 -7.50 -8.67
C ASN A 33 3.38 -7.84 -9.43
N ALA A 34 2.20 -7.62 -8.85
CA ALA A 34 0.94 -7.94 -9.51
C ALA A 34 0.66 -7.00 -10.67
N ASP A 35 0.55 -7.48 -11.90
CA ASP A 35 0.36 -6.63 -13.09
C ASP A 35 -0.99 -5.89 -13.11
N LYS A 36 -2.05 -6.58 -12.70
CA LYS A 36 -3.41 -6.04 -12.64
C LYS A 36 -4.01 -6.34 -11.28
N LEU A 37 -4.72 -5.35 -10.76
CA LEU A 37 -5.41 -5.47 -9.48
C LEU A 37 -6.91 -5.23 -9.68
N PRO A 38 -7.77 -6.02 -9.02
CA PRO A 38 -9.21 -5.86 -9.12
C PRO A 38 -9.64 -4.49 -8.60
N GLY A 39 -10.47 -3.78 -9.35
CA GLY A 39 -10.97 -2.46 -8.94
C GLY A 39 -9.93 -1.33 -8.98
N ILE A 40 -8.72 -1.58 -9.48
CA ILE A 40 -7.65 -0.59 -9.61
C ILE A 40 -7.25 -0.47 -11.08
N SER A 41 -7.51 0.69 -11.69
CA SER A 41 -7.06 0.98 -13.05
C SER A 41 -5.54 1.10 -13.13
N GLY A 42 -4.94 0.83 -14.30
CA GLY A 42 -3.48 0.90 -14.48
C GLY A 42 -2.88 2.25 -14.09
N LYS A 43 -3.53 3.38 -14.42
CA LYS A 43 -3.11 4.72 -13.98
C LYS A 43 -3.08 4.84 -12.45
N ARG A 44 -4.12 4.35 -11.78
CA ARG A 44 -4.23 4.37 -10.32
C ARG A 44 -3.19 3.46 -9.69
N LYS A 45 -2.94 2.28 -10.26
CA LYS A 45 -1.88 1.36 -9.83
C LYS A 45 -0.51 2.03 -9.87
N SER A 46 -0.14 2.69 -10.98
CA SER A 46 1.14 3.39 -11.07
C SER A 46 1.30 4.50 -10.02
N TYR A 47 0.22 5.20 -9.67
CA TYR A 47 0.23 6.17 -8.57
C TYR A 47 0.46 5.49 -7.22
N LEU A 48 -0.26 4.40 -6.94
CA LEU A 48 -0.14 3.63 -5.70
C LEU A 48 1.25 2.98 -5.56
N ASN A 49 1.82 2.44 -6.64
CA ASN A 49 3.18 1.90 -6.65
C ASN A 49 4.20 2.95 -6.21
N ARG A 50 4.07 4.21 -6.67
CA ARG A 50 4.95 5.31 -6.23
C ARG A 50 4.81 5.60 -4.74
N GLN A 51 3.59 5.52 -4.20
CA GLN A 51 3.34 5.71 -2.76
C GLN A 51 3.96 4.57 -1.94
N ILE A 52 3.78 3.31 -2.37
CA ILE A 52 4.37 2.13 -1.71
C ILE A 52 5.90 2.23 -1.71
N VAL A 53 6.52 2.56 -2.86
CA VAL A 53 7.98 2.71 -2.95
C VAL A 53 8.47 3.86 -2.06
N LYS A 54 7.73 4.96 -1.97
CA LYS A 54 8.05 6.06 -1.06
C LYS A 54 7.94 5.61 0.40
N ALA A 55 6.90 4.87 0.76
CA ALA A 55 6.74 4.30 2.11
C ALA A 55 7.84 3.29 2.44
N GLN A 56 8.22 2.42 1.51
CA GLN A 56 9.37 1.49 1.65
C GLN A 56 10.66 2.24 1.96
N LYS A 57 10.94 3.33 1.23
CA LYS A 57 12.13 4.16 1.48
C LYS A 57 12.12 4.81 2.86
N ASN A 58 10.97 5.35 3.29
CA ASN A 58 10.84 5.95 4.62
C ASN A 58 10.96 4.90 5.74
N LEU A 59 10.38 3.71 5.54
CA LEU A 59 10.52 2.58 6.45
C LEU A 59 11.98 2.12 6.58
N TYR A 60 12.69 2.02 5.46
CA TYR A 60 14.12 1.66 5.46
C TYR A 60 14.99 2.72 6.13
N ALA A 61 14.61 4.00 5.99
CA ALA A 61 15.26 5.11 6.68
C ALA A 61 14.90 5.19 8.19
N MET A 62 14.19 4.20 8.76
CA MET A 62 13.66 4.22 10.13
C MET A 62 12.86 5.48 10.46
N ASN A 63 12.28 6.13 9.45
CA ASN A 63 11.52 7.35 9.63
C ASN A 63 10.09 7.00 10.07
N SER A 64 9.95 6.63 11.34
CA SER A 64 8.67 6.29 11.98
C SER A 64 7.70 7.47 12.02
N GLU A 65 8.19 8.72 12.03
CA GLU A 65 7.36 9.94 11.98
C GLU A 65 6.49 10.01 10.71
N PHE A 66 6.97 9.44 9.60
CA PHE A 66 6.19 9.35 8.36
C PHE A 66 4.91 8.52 8.53
N PHE A 67 4.93 7.51 9.39
CA PHE A 67 3.77 6.65 9.65
C PHE A 67 2.89 7.20 10.78
N ASP A 68 3.48 7.93 11.72
CA ASP A 68 2.76 8.56 12.84
C ASP A 68 1.75 9.62 12.37
N SER A 69 2.08 10.34 11.29
CA SER A 69 1.14 11.29 10.65
C SER A 69 0.08 10.63 9.75
N MET A 70 0.19 9.31 9.50
CA MET A 70 -0.59 8.59 8.50
C MET A 70 -1.50 7.51 9.10
N LEU A 71 -1.23 7.09 10.33
CA LEU A 71 -2.08 6.20 11.11
C LEU A 71 -2.99 7.05 12.02
N PRO A 72 -4.31 6.80 12.04
CA PRO A 72 -5.17 7.43 13.05
C PRO A 72 -4.78 6.94 14.45
N ALA A 73 -4.72 7.88 15.41
CA ALA A 73 -4.39 7.66 16.82
C ALA A 73 -5.48 6.89 17.57
#